data_AF-A0A0K9PXD9-F1
#
_entry.id   AF-A0A0K9PXD9-F1
#
_cell.length_a   1.000
_cell.length_b   1.000
_cell.length_c   1.000
_cell.angle_alpha   90.00
_cell.angle_beta   90.00
_cell.angle_gamma   90.00
#
_symmetry.space_group_name_H-M   'P 1'
#
loop_
_entity.id
_entity.type
_entity.pdbx_description
1 polymer ?
#
loop_
_entity_poly.entity_id
_entity_poly.type
_entity_poly.pdbx_seq_one_letter_code
_entity_poly.pdbx_strand_id
1 'polypeptide(L)'
;MSFLQAWDSVCQDSSSSPTLLVPQGYTFLLQSIQFNGPCQSEIHIQILGDLVAPDNTWATSDLANWILFHKVQDLTIDGNGQVDGHGSIWWNCFKNHKCDKRPYLFTIFSCNNFHLSGLKFINSPMMHVVLKGVSGATINGITIDSPQTSPNTDGVHISKSQNVQITDSNISNGDDCISIGAGTQDININGITCTYGHGISIGSLGMNGKVVQVEKIKVSNSNFISTTNGARIKTWQGGSGFARRIIFEHLNFDSVKNPIIIDQNYCPHCKLQ
;
A
#
# COMPACT_ATOMS: atom_id res chain seq x y z
N MET A 1 -24.94 -11.78 10.01
CA MET A 1 -24.17 -10.89 10.89
C MET A 1 -23.37 -9.96 10.01
N SER A 2 -23.41 -8.65 10.23
CA SER A 2 -22.61 -7.73 9.43
C SER A 2 -21.13 -7.83 9.82
N PHE A 3 -20.22 -7.55 8.88
CA PHE A 3 -18.77 -7.55 9.15
C PHE A 3 -18.37 -6.66 10.33
N LEU A 4 -19.06 -5.52 10.50
CA LEU A 4 -18.84 -4.61 11.63
C LEU A 4 -19.31 -5.20 12.96
N GLN A 5 -20.41 -5.96 13.00
CA GLN A 5 -20.83 -6.63 14.23
C GLN A 5 -19.81 -7.70 14.67
N ALA A 6 -19.25 -8.45 13.71
CA ALA A 6 -18.19 -9.41 13.99
C ALA A 6 -16.93 -8.70 14.49
N TRP A 7 -16.53 -7.59 13.86
CA TRP A 7 -15.44 -6.74 14.32
C TRP A 7 -15.66 -6.22 15.74
N ASP A 8 -16.81 -5.63 16.02
CA ASP A 8 -17.11 -5.07 17.34
C ASP A 8 -17.04 -6.14 18.43
N SER A 9 -17.50 -7.36 18.12
CA SER A 9 -17.43 -8.50 19.03
C SER A 9 -15.98 -8.91 19.31
N VAL A 10 -15.15 -9.02 18.27
CA VAL A 10 -13.72 -9.38 18.39
C VAL A 10 -12.92 -8.27 19.09
N CYS A 11 -13.19 -7.01 18.77
CA CYS A 11 -12.48 -5.86 19.33
C CYS A 11 -12.80 -5.62 20.82
N GLN A 12 -13.99 -6.02 21.29
CA GLN A 12 -14.36 -5.97 22.71
C GLN A 12 -13.97 -7.25 23.48
N ASP A 13 -13.45 -8.27 22.82
CA ASP A 13 -13.01 -9.49 23.47
C ASP A 13 -11.63 -9.29 24.14
N SER A 14 -11.54 -9.72 25.40
CA SER A 14 -10.32 -9.66 26.23
C SER A 14 -9.57 -10.99 26.29
N SER A 15 -10.04 -12.00 25.56
CA SER A 15 -9.33 -13.25 25.35
C SER A 15 -8.00 -13.01 24.61
N SER A 16 -7.10 -14.00 24.65
CA SER A 16 -5.85 -13.91 23.89
C SER A 16 -6.14 -14.07 22.40
N SER A 17 -5.84 -13.03 21.62
CA SER A 17 -5.92 -13.05 20.16
C SER A 17 -7.29 -13.47 19.57
N PRO A 18 -8.41 -12.81 19.93
CA PRO A 18 -9.71 -13.06 19.31
C PRO A 18 -9.62 -12.92 17.79
N THR A 19 -10.26 -13.86 17.08
CA THR A 19 -10.08 -14.04 15.64
C THR A 19 -11.36 -13.70 14.86
N LEU A 20 -11.24 -12.79 13.89
CA LEU A 20 -12.24 -12.58 12.84
C LEU A 20 -11.86 -13.44 11.62
N LEU A 21 -12.71 -14.42 11.29
CA LEU A 21 -12.46 -15.35 10.18
C LEU A 21 -13.30 -14.98 8.95
N VAL A 22 -12.63 -14.87 7.80
CA VAL A 22 -13.25 -14.90 6.46
C VAL A 22 -13.01 -16.30 5.89
N PRO A 23 -14.01 -17.20 5.95
CA PRO A 23 -13.81 -18.62 5.67
C PRO A 23 -13.51 -18.90 4.19
N GLN A 24 -12.72 -19.95 3.96
CA GLN A 24 -12.40 -20.44 2.62
C GLN A 24 -13.66 -20.84 1.85
N GLY A 25 -13.70 -20.56 0.54
CA GLY A 25 -14.81 -20.92 -0.33
C GLY A 25 -16.02 -19.98 -0.25
N TYR A 26 -15.92 -18.90 0.52
CA TYR A 26 -16.94 -17.86 0.60
C TYR A 26 -16.43 -16.54 0.02
N THR A 27 -17.34 -15.84 -0.64
CA THR A 27 -17.12 -14.49 -1.17
C THR A 27 -18.02 -13.51 -0.44
N PHE A 28 -17.44 -12.44 0.08
CA PHE A 28 -18.15 -11.39 0.81
C PHE A 28 -18.08 -10.08 0.04
N LEU A 29 -19.25 -9.62 -0.41
CA LEU A 29 -19.39 -8.28 -0.98
C LEU A 29 -19.39 -7.25 0.14
N LEU A 30 -18.39 -6.37 0.18
CA LEU A 30 -18.24 -5.35 1.20
C LEU A 30 -18.40 -3.95 0.62
N GLN A 31 -19.25 -3.14 1.24
CA GLN A 31 -19.19 -1.68 1.06
C GLN A 31 -17.91 -1.12 1.72
N SER A 32 -17.62 0.16 1.51
CA SER A 32 -16.54 0.83 2.25
C SER A 32 -16.74 0.64 3.76
N ILE A 33 -15.69 0.16 4.42
CA ILE A 33 -15.73 -0.31 5.81
C ILE A 33 -14.50 0.19 6.58
N GLN A 34 -14.76 0.59 7.82
CA GLN A 34 -13.74 1.07 8.74
C GLN A 34 -13.80 0.30 10.05
N PHE A 35 -12.70 -0.35 10.38
CA PHE A 35 -12.45 -1.05 11.63
C PHE A 35 -11.72 -0.12 12.58
N ASN A 36 -12.36 0.22 13.70
CA ASN A 36 -11.84 1.17 14.66
C ASN A 36 -11.35 0.47 15.91
N GLY A 37 -10.17 0.86 16.38
CA GLY A 37 -9.73 0.65 17.76
C GLY A 37 -10.02 1.86 18.66
N PRO A 38 -9.53 1.85 19.92
CA PRO A 38 -8.72 0.78 20.52
C PRO A 38 -9.55 -0.48 20.80
N CYS A 39 -8.90 -1.65 20.73
CA CYS A 39 -9.48 -2.94 21.11
C CYS A 39 -8.95 -3.38 22.49
N GLN A 40 -9.63 -4.33 23.13
CA GLN A 40 -9.31 -4.80 24.48
C GLN A 40 -8.08 -5.72 24.53
N SER A 41 -7.73 -6.33 23.40
CA SER A 41 -6.65 -7.29 23.25
C SER A 41 -5.99 -7.16 21.86
N GLU A 42 -4.91 -7.91 21.64
CA GLU A 42 -4.34 -8.12 20.30
C GLU A 42 -5.38 -8.75 19.37
N ILE A 43 -5.44 -8.31 18.11
CA ILE A 43 -6.50 -8.76 17.19
C ILE A 43 -5.91 -9.60 16.07
N HIS A 44 -6.55 -10.74 15.80
CA HIS A 44 -6.22 -11.58 14.66
C HIS A 44 -7.37 -11.56 13.65
N ILE A 45 -7.03 -11.38 12.37
CA ILE A 45 -7.96 -11.50 11.26
C ILE A 45 -7.41 -12.52 10.28
N GLN A 46 -8.14 -13.61 10.08
CA GLN A 46 -7.75 -14.66 9.15
C GLN A 46 -8.62 -14.59 7.89
N ILE A 47 -8.02 -14.31 6.74
CA ILE A 47 -8.70 -14.17 5.46
C ILE A 47 -8.34 -15.36 4.55
N LEU A 48 -9.23 -16.35 4.50
CA LEU A 48 -9.10 -17.54 3.65
C LEU A 48 -10.05 -17.53 2.43
N GLY A 49 -11.12 -16.74 2.50
CA GLY A 49 -12.07 -16.50 1.41
C GLY A 49 -11.79 -15.22 0.65
N ASP A 50 -12.80 -14.72 -0.06
CA ASP A 50 -12.69 -13.54 -0.91
C ASP A 50 -13.46 -12.35 -0.30
N LEU A 51 -12.83 -11.19 -0.28
CA LEU A 51 -13.47 -9.89 -0.06
C LEU A 51 -13.55 -9.16 -1.39
N VAL A 52 -14.75 -8.72 -1.78
CA VAL A 52 -14.99 -8.14 -3.10
C VAL A 52 -15.69 -6.80 -2.98
N ALA A 53 -15.20 -5.80 -3.71
CA ALA A 53 -15.76 -4.46 -3.75
C ALA A 53 -17.03 -4.39 -4.63
N PRO A 54 -17.88 -3.38 -4.44
CA PRO A 54 -19.03 -3.16 -5.31
C PRO A 54 -18.61 -2.88 -6.75
N ASP A 55 -19.38 -3.38 -7.71
CA ASP A 55 -19.17 -3.14 -9.15
C ASP A 55 -19.76 -1.79 -9.62
N ASN A 56 -19.69 -0.78 -8.76
CA ASN A 56 -20.11 0.58 -9.05
C ASN A 56 -19.20 1.59 -8.35
N THR A 57 -19.02 2.78 -8.94
CA THR A 57 -18.34 3.88 -8.26
C THR A 57 -19.24 4.46 -7.16
N TRP A 58 -18.67 4.87 -6.04
CA TRP A 58 -19.38 5.55 -4.95
C TRP A 58 -18.79 6.93 -4.64
N ALA A 59 -19.53 7.76 -3.93
CA ALA A 59 -19.05 9.09 -3.53
C ALA A 59 -17.81 8.96 -2.64
N THR A 60 -16.70 9.53 -3.09
CA THR A 60 -15.42 9.54 -2.37
C THR A 60 -15.27 10.88 -1.63
N SER A 61 -15.54 10.88 -0.32
CA SER A 61 -15.10 11.98 0.54
C SER A 61 -13.56 12.03 0.59
N ASP A 62 -12.97 13.11 1.11
CA ASP A 62 -11.53 13.45 1.03
C ASP A 62 -10.52 12.43 1.59
N LEU A 63 -10.96 11.26 2.05
CA LEU A 63 -10.14 10.15 2.55
C LEU A 63 -10.73 8.80 2.13
N ALA A 64 -11.13 8.63 0.86
CA ALA A 64 -11.79 7.42 0.43
C ALA A 64 -10.86 6.19 0.56
N ASN A 65 -11.19 5.32 1.50
CA ASN A 65 -10.64 3.98 1.65
C ASN A 65 -11.78 3.00 1.40
N TRP A 66 -11.49 1.84 0.82
CA TRP A 66 -12.45 0.75 0.78
C TRP A 66 -12.40 -0.04 2.08
N ILE A 67 -11.25 -0.60 2.46
CA ILE A 67 -11.03 -1.24 3.75
C ILE A 67 -10.03 -0.42 4.56
N LEU A 68 -10.44 0.05 5.74
CA LEU A 68 -9.61 0.87 6.62
C LEU A 68 -9.53 0.27 8.02
N PHE A 69 -8.31 0.11 8.54
CA PHE A 69 -8.02 -0.14 9.96
C PHE A 69 -7.48 1.14 10.57
N HIS A 70 -8.15 1.65 11.61
CA HIS A 70 -7.80 2.92 12.24
C HIS A 70 -7.60 2.75 13.75
N LYS A 71 -6.41 3.12 14.24
CA LYS A 71 -6.04 3.09 15.67
C LYS A 71 -6.13 1.71 16.32
N VAL A 72 -6.02 0.64 15.55
CA VAL A 72 -5.91 -0.73 16.06
C VAL A 72 -4.45 -0.98 16.44
N GLN A 73 -4.22 -1.48 17.66
CA GLN A 73 -2.89 -1.86 18.12
C GLN A 73 -2.76 -3.38 18.04
N ASP A 74 -1.55 -3.89 17.81
CA ASP A 74 -1.25 -5.33 17.84
C ASP A 74 -2.19 -6.13 16.93
N LEU A 75 -2.20 -5.76 15.65
CA LEU A 75 -3.10 -6.32 14.63
C LEU A 75 -2.35 -7.27 13.71
N THR A 76 -2.77 -8.53 13.70
CA THR A 76 -2.30 -9.54 12.75
C THR A 76 -3.38 -9.86 11.73
N ILE A 77 -3.03 -9.79 10.44
CA ILE A 77 -3.89 -10.20 9.33
C ILE A 77 -3.13 -11.22 8.48
N ASP A 78 -3.66 -12.43 8.37
CA ASP A 78 -3.04 -13.49 7.58
C ASP A 78 -4.04 -14.31 6.77
N GLY A 79 -3.50 -15.20 5.95
CA GLY A 79 -4.27 -16.18 5.19
C GLY A 79 -3.80 -16.28 3.75
N ASN A 80 -4.60 -16.93 2.93
CA ASN A 80 -4.37 -17.14 1.50
C ASN A 80 -5.55 -16.68 0.63
N GLY A 81 -6.48 -15.95 1.24
CA GLY A 81 -7.64 -15.37 0.59
C GLY A 81 -7.30 -14.15 -0.27
N GLN A 82 -8.34 -13.60 -0.90
CA GLN A 82 -8.21 -12.52 -1.87
C GLN A 82 -8.98 -11.26 -1.44
N VAL A 83 -8.42 -10.10 -1.74
CA VAL A 83 -9.06 -8.79 -1.62
C VAL A 83 -9.14 -8.17 -3.02
N ASP A 84 -10.32 -8.19 -3.64
CA ASP A 84 -10.59 -7.68 -4.99
C ASP A 84 -11.29 -6.31 -4.95
N GLY A 85 -10.60 -5.30 -5.47
CA GLY A 85 -11.10 -3.93 -5.50
C GLY A 85 -12.03 -3.59 -6.66
N HIS A 86 -12.27 -4.52 -7.60
CA HIS A 86 -13.02 -4.26 -8.84
C HIS A 86 -12.59 -2.96 -9.53
N GLY A 87 -11.29 -2.69 -9.62
CA GLY A 87 -10.73 -1.40 -10.02
C GLY A 87 -11.04 -0.95 -11.45
N SER A 88 -11.46 -1.84 -12.35
CA SER A 88 -11.70 -1.53 -13.77
C SER A 88 -12.70 -0.40 -14.00
N ILE A 89 -13.80 -0.38 -13.24
CA ILE A 89 -14.81 0.69 -13.29
C ILE A 89 -14.21 2.05 -12.88
N TRP A 90 -13.31 2.04 -11.89
CA TRP A 90 -12.65 3.23 -11.36
C TRP A 90 -11.59 3.74 -12.33
N TRP A 91 -10.83 2.85 -12.94
CA TRP A 91 -9.85 3.21 -13.97
C TRP A 91 -10.52 3.81 -15.19
N ASN A 92 -11.65 3.24 -15.62
CA ASN A 92 -12.45 3.79 -16.72
C ASN A 92 -13.03 5.17 -16.37
N CYS A 93 -13.53 5.32 -15.14
CA CYS A 93 -14.02 6.60 -14.65
C CYS A 93 -12.93 7.68 -14.62
N PHE A 94 -11.73 7.34 -14.14
CA PHE A 94 -10.58 8.25 -14.08
C PHE A 94 -10.05 8.63 -15.47
N LYS A 95 -9.86 7.65 -16.37
CA LYS A 95 -9.38 7.88 -17.74
C LYS A 95 -10.34 8.76 -18.56
N ASN A 96 -11.64 8.71 -18.26
CA ASN A 96 -12.66 9.54 -18.90
C ASN A 96 -12.96 10.84 -18.15
N HIS A 97 -12.15 11.22 -17.15
CA HIS A 97 -12.34 12.44 -16.35
C HIS A 97 -13.73 12.52 -15.68
N LYS A 98 -14.35 11.38 -15.35
CA LYS A 98 -15.64 11.29 -14.65
C LYS A 98 -15.50 11.26 -13.13
N CYS A 99 -14.30 10.90 -12.64
CA CYS A 99 -13.93 11.01 -11.23
C CYS A 99 -12.43 11.22 -11.08
N ASP A 100 -12.04 12.10 -10.16
CA ASP A 100 -10.64 12.34 -9.84
C ASP A 100 -10.17 11.51 -8.64
N LYS A 101 -11.08 11.26 -7.69
CA LYS A 101 -10.83 10.52 -6.45
C LYS A 101 -11.26 9.07 -6.58
N ARG A 102 -10.34 8.17 -6.24
CA ARG A 102 -10.54 6.73 -6.22
C ARG A 102 -10.13 6.19 -4.85
N PRO A 103 -10.84 5.17 -4.32
CA PRO A 103 -10.54 4.64 -3.00
C PRO A 103 -9.22 3.86 -2.99
N TYR A 104 -8.48 3.93 -1.89
CA TYR A 104 -7.42 2.96 -1.62
C TYR A 104 -8.05 1.63 -1.21
N LEU A 105 -7.45 0.51 -1.65
CA LEU A 105 -8.02 -0.82 -1.41
C LEU A 105 -7.97 -1.18 0.08
N PHE A 106 -6.77 -1.09 0.67
CA PHE A 106 -6.49 -1.59 2.01
C PHE A 106 -5.57 -0.63 2.76
N THR A 107 -6.09 0.03 3.81
CA THR A 107 -5.39 1.10 4.51
C THR A 107 -5.23 0.81 5.99
N ILE A 108 -4.00 0.97 6.48
CA ILE A 108 -3.63 0.90 7.88
C ILE A 108 -3.23 2.30 8.33
N PHE A 109 -4.04 2.87 9.24
CA PHE A 109 -3.90 4.27 9.64
C PHE A 109 -3.77 4.42 11.15
N SER A 110 -2.66 5.02 11.58
CA SER A 110 -2.37 5.28 13.01
C SER A 110 -2.39 4.01 13.88
N CYS A 111 -1.95 2.88 13.32
CA CYS A 111 -1.81 1.61 14.01
C CYS A 111 -0.36 1.38 14.45
N ASN A 112 -0.14 0.58 15.49
CA ASN A 112 1.19 0.11 15.87
C ASN A 112 1.23 -1.41 15.90
N ASN A 113 2.40 -1.99 15.67
CA ASN A 113 2.63 -3.45 15.65
C ASN A 113 1.65 -4.17 14.70
N PHE A 114 1.71 -3.82 13.42
CA PHE A 114 0.88 -4.42 12.38
C PHE A 114 1.60 -5.57 11.68
N HIS A 115 0.94 -6.70 11.50
CA HIS A 115 1.43 -7.84 10.74
C HIS A 115 0.45 -8.19 9.61
N LEU A 116 0.98 -8.34 8.39
CA LEU A 116 0.24 -8.76 7.21
C LEU A 116 1.00 -9.88 6.50
N SER A 117 0.34 -11.01 6.21
CA SER A 117 0.98 -12.07 5.43
C SER A 117 0.07 -12.85 4.50
N GLY A 118 0.65 -13.35 3.40
CA GLY A 118 0.07 -14.36 2.51
C GLY A 118 -1.09 -13.92 1.59
N LEU A 119 -1.73 -12.79 1.85
CA LEU A 119 -2.91 -12.36 1.11
C LEU A 119 -2.60 -11.94 -0.34
N LYS A 120 -3.63 -12.11 -1.18
CA LYS A 120 -3.66 -11.60 -2.55
C LYS A 120 -4.51 -10.34 -2.64
N PHE A 121 -3.96 -9.25 -3.15
CA PHE A 121 -4.66 -8.01 -3.42
C PHE A 121 -4.76 -7.79 -4.93
N ILE A 122 -5.97 -7.69 -5.47
CA ILE A 122 -6.15 -7.55 -6.92
C ILE A 122 -7.02 -6.36 -7.28
N ASN A 123 -6.78 -5.84 -8.49
CA ASN A 123 -7.59 -4.80 -9.13
C ASN A 123 -7.88 -3.62 -8.20
N SER A 124 -6.87 -3.03 -7.55
CA SER A 124 -7.12 -1.86 -6.72
C SER A 124 -7.63 -0.68 -7.57
N PRO A 125 -8.66 0.05 -7.11
CA PRO A 125 -9.10 1.28 -7.75
C PRO A 125 -7.98 2.32 -7.86
N MET A 126 -7.08 2.36 -6.86
CA MET A 126 -5.89 3.22 -6.81
C MET A 126 -4.78 2.42 -6.09
N MET A 127 -4.21 2.90 -4.99
CA MET A 127 -3.15 2.19 -4.24
C MET A 127 -3.70 0.91 -3.58
N HIS A 128 -2.91 -0.17 -3.52
CA HIS A 128 -3.34 -1.44 -2.91
C HIS A 128 -3.22 -1.40 -1.39
N VAL A 129 -2.00 -1.40 -0.84
CA VAL A 129 -1.76 -1.38 0.61
C VAL A 129 -1.18 -0.02 1.00
N VAL A 130 -1.84 0.67 1.92
CA VAL A 130 -1.41 1.99 2.39
C VAL A 130 -1.09 1.95 3.88
N LEU A 131 0.15 2.23 4.24
CA LEU A 131 0.60 2.45 5.61
C LEU A 131 0.74 3.95 5.86
N LYS A 132 -0.03 4.48 6.82
CA LYS A 132 -0.02 5.90 7.16
C LYS A 132 0.03 6.10 8.66
N GLY A 133 1.06 6.77 9.16
CA GLY A 133 1.17 7.01 10.60
C GLY A 133 1.42 5.74 11.41
N VAL A 134 2.06 4.73 10.83
CA VAL A 134 2.24 3.41 11.44
C VAL A 134 3.61 3.32 12.14
N SER A 135 3.65 2.75 13.34
CA SER A 135 4.92 2.44 14.03
C SER A 135 5.03 0.94 14.27
N GLY A 136 5.99 0.29 13.60
CA GLY A 136 6.11 -1.17 13.63
C GLY A 136 5.12 -1.82 12.67
N ALA A 137 5.60 -2.26 11.52
CA ALA A 137 4.83 -3.04 10.57
C ALA A 137 5.67 -4.12 9.89
N THR A 138 5.11 -5.31 9.72
CA THR A 138 5.71 -6.40 8.94
C THR A 138 4.73 -6.85 7.87
N ILE A 139 5.14 -6.80 6.62
CA ILE A 139 4.42 -7.33 5.47
C ILE A 139 5.28 -8.44 4.85
N ASN A 140 4.75 -9.65 4.73
CA ASN A 140 5.49 -10.80 4.19
C ASN A 140 4.64 -11.62 3.22
N GLY A 141 5.23 -12.09 2.12
CA GLY A 141 4.58 -13.11 1.30
C GLY A 141 3.29 -12.66 0.61
N ILE A 142 3.05 -11.35 0.44
CA ILE A 142 1.83 -10.89 -0.23
C ILE A 142 1.98 -10.94 -1.75
N THR A 143 0.84 -11.06 -2.44
CA THR A 143 0.77 -10.94 -3.89
C THR A 143 -0.13 -9.77 -4.27
N ILE A 144 0.37 -8.87 -5.10
CA ILE A 144 -0.40 -7.78 -5.71
C ILE A 144 -0.49 -8.02 -7.21
N ASP A 145 -1.70 -7.98 -7.75
CA ASP A 145 -1.97 -8.27 -9.16
C ASP A 145 -3.01 -7.31 -9.74
N SER A 146 -2.53 -6.33 -10.50
CA SER A 146 -3.34 -5.42 -11.31
C SER A 146 -2.68 -5.25 -12.68
N PRO A 147 -3.46 -4.98 -13.76
CA PRO A 147 -2.90 -4.77 -15.09
C PRO A 147 -1.89 -3.62 -15.13
N GLN A 148 -0.86 -3.73 -15.97
CA GLN A 148 0.13 -2.66 -16.23
C GLN A 148 -0.52 -1.31 -16.59
N THR A 149 -1.69 -1.34 -17.23
CA THR A 149 -2.40 -0.14 -17.70
C THR A 149 -3.34 0.47 -16.65
N SER A 150 -3.35 -0.06 -15.42
CA SER A 150 -4.14 0.46 -14.31
C SER A 150 -3.46 1.73 -13.73
N PRO A 151 -4.12 2.90 -13.75
CA PRO A 151 -3.48 4.16 -13.41
C PRO A 151 -3.29 4.31 -11.89
N ASN A 152 -2.12 4.74 -11.43
CA ASN A 152 -1.85 5.06 -10.00
C ASN A 152 -2.16 3.92 -9.04
N THR A 153 -1.84 2.69 -9.45
CA THR A 153 -2.09 1.49 -8.67
C THR A 153 -0.89 1.05 -7.85
N ASP A 154 -0.30 1.96 -7.08
CA ASP A 154 0.87 1.67 -6.23
C ASP A 154 0.65 0.37 -5.42
N GLY A 155 1.69 -0.45 -5.31
CA GLY A 155 1.61 -1.72 -4.58
C GLY A 155 1.51 -1.47 -3.07
N VAL A 156 2.62 -1.09 -2.46
CA VAL A 156 2.65 -0.65 -1.05
C VAL A 156 3.06 0.82 -0.97
N HIS A 157 2.19 1.66 -0.41
CA HIS A 157 2.50 3.07 -0.13
C HIS A 157 2.76 3.26 1.37
N ILE A 158 3.87 3.93 1.72
CA ILE A 158 4.28 4.17 3.11
C ILE A 158 4.45 5.66 3.34
N SER A 159 3.75 6.24 4.32
CA SER A 159 3.91 7.64 4.69
C SER A 159 3.84 7.84 6.19
N LYS A 160 4.59 8.82 6.72
CA LYS A 160 4.58 9.17 8.15
C LYS A 160 4.78 7.96 9.08
N SER A 161 5.55 6.96 8.66
CA SER A 161 5.62 5.66 9.34
C SER A 161 7.06 5.31 9.69
N GLN A 162 7.25 4.43 10.67
CA GLN A 162 8.57 3.97 11.08
C GLN A 162 8.62 2.49 11.41
N ASN A 163 9.81 1.89 11.31
CA ASN A 163 10.08 0.49 11.61
C ASN A 163 9.20 -0.44 10.77
N VAL A 164 9.29 -0.31 9.44
CA VAL A 164 8.51 -1.12 8.49
C VAL A 164 9.40 -2.14 7.80
N GLN A 165 8.98 -3.40 7.80
CA GLN A 165 9.60 -4.48 7.05
C GLN A 165 8.64 -4.98 5.97
N ILE A 166 9.13 -5.08 4.73
CA ILE A 166 8.38 -5.68 3.61
C ILE A 166 9.28 -6.74 2.97
N THR A 167 8.78 -7.97 2.92
CA THR A 167 9.60 -9.14 2.55
C THR A 167 8.86 -10.10 1.62
N ASP A 168 9.62 -10.79 0.77
CA ASP A 168 9.18 -11.97 0.00
C ASP A 168 7.86 -11.79 -0.77
N SER A 169 7.66 -10.61 -1.38
CA SER A 169 6.37 -10.25 -2.00
C SER A 169 6.48 -10.08 -3.51
N ASN A 170 5.40 -10.44 -4.22
CA ASN A 170 5.28 -10.28 -5.67
C ASN A 170 4.29 -9.17 -5.99
N ILE A 171 4.70 -8.16 -6.74
CA ILE A 171 3.90 -6.98 -7.02
C ILE A 171 3.87 -6.72 -8.53
N SER A 172 2.69 -6.90 -9.12
CA SER A 172 2.37 -6.57 -10.50
C SER A 172 1.31 -5.48 -10.53
N ASN A 173 1.64 -4.31 -11.09
CA ASN A 173 0.74 -3.15 -11.09
C ASN A 173 1.05 -2.16 -12.23
N GLY A 174 0.39 -1.00 -12.22
CA GLY A 174 0.59 0.07 -13.21
C GLY A 174 1.30 1.33 -12.71
N ASP A 175 1.76 1.36 -11.45
CA ASP A 175 2.52 2.51 -10.90
C ASP A 175 3.65 2.02 -9.98
N ASP A 176 4.05 2.76 -8.94
CA ASP A 176 5.14 2.37 -8.05
C ASP A 176 4.89 1.00 -7.39
N CYS A 177 5.88 0.10 -7.48
CA CYS A 177 5.84 -1.20 -6.79
C CYS A 177 5.75 -0.98 -5.28
N ILE A 178 6.64 -0.14 -4.75
CA ILE A 178 6.58 0.39 -3.38
C ILE A 178 6.92 1.88 -3.44
N SER A 179 6.10 2.73 -2.83
CA SER A 179 6.33 4.17 -2.74
C SER A 179 6.50 4.64 -1.30
N ILE A 180 7.57 5.39 -1.03
CA ILE A 180 7.98 5.87 0.29
C ILE A 180 7.82 7.40 0.33
N GLY A 181 6.77 7.85 1.01
CA GLY A 181 6.41 9.25 1.19
C GLY A 181 7.10 9.94 2.37
N ALA A 182 6.74 11.20 2.59
CA ALA A 182 7.30 12.07 3.61
C ALA A 182 7.05 11.58 5.05
N GLY A 183 8.00 11.90 5.94
CA GLY A 183 7.93 11.58 7.36
C GLY A 183 8.17 10.10 7.68
N THR A 184 8.79 9.38 6.75
CA THR A 184 9.02 7.94 6.85
C THR A 184 10.47 7.65 7.17
N GLN A 185 10.72 6.74 8.13
CA GLN A 185 12.08 6.35 8.51
C GLN A 185 12.19 4.88 8.88
N ASP A 186 13.40 4.32 8.82
CA ASP A 186 13.68 2.95 9.28
C ASP A 186 12.82 1.91 8.55
N ILE A 187 13.09 1.77 7.26
CA ILE A 187 12.36 0.91 6.33
C ILE A 187 13.31 -0.12 5.76
N ASN A 188 12.95 -1.40 5.89
CA ASN A 188 13.68 -2.51 5.29
C ASN A 188 12.80 -3.25 4.29
N ILE A 189 13.23 -3.27 3.03
CA ILE A 189 12.56 -3.95 1.93
C ILE A 189 13.51 -5.01 1.40
N ASN A 190 13.09 -6.27 1.38
CA ASN A 190 13.93 -7.40 0.97
C ASN A 190 13.15 -8.42 0.14
N GLY A 191 13.76 -9.00 -0.90
CA GLY A 191 13.14 -10.14 -1.60
C GLY A 191 11.88 -9.77 -2.38
N ILE A 192 11.80 -8.57 -2.96
CA ILE A 192 10.61 -8.13 -3.71
C ILE A 192 10.77 -8.41 -5.18
N THR A 193 9.73 -8.94 -5.83
CA THR A 193 9.64 -8.99 -7.29
C THR A 193 8.63 -7.96 -7.77
N CYS A 194 9.12 -6.93 -8.45
CA CYS A 194 8.31 -5.90 -9.08
C CYS A 194 8.18 -6.20 -10.57
N THR A 195 6.95 -6.42 -11.04
CA THR A 195 6.65 -6.64 -12.47
C THR A 195 5.80 -5.49 -13.00
N TYR A 196 6.17 -4.93 -14.15
CA TYR A 196 5.58 -3.71 -14.70
C TYR A 196 5.74 -2.49 -13.75
N GLY A 197 4.85 -1.50 -13.83
CA GLY A 197 4.87 -0.35 -12.93
C GLY A 197 6.15 0.52 -12.99
N HIS A 198 6.44 1.20 -11.89
CA HIS A 198 7.42 2.29 -11.82
C HIS A 198 8.64 2.04 -10.93
N GLY A 199 8.76 0.84 -10.36
CA GLY A 199 9.88 0.46 -9.47
C GLY A 199 9.65 0.79 -8.00
N ILE A 200 10.72 0.79 -7.22
CA ILE A 200 10.67 1.17 -5.80
C ILE A 200 11.13 2.61 -5.68
N SER A 201 10.23 3.47 -5.19
CA SER A 201 10.36 4.91 -5.27
C SER A 201 10.36 5.57 -3.89
N ILE A 202 11.37 6.39 -3.64
CA ILE A 202 11.37 7.35 -2.54
C ILE A 202 10.85 8.68 -3.09
N GLY A 203 9.65 9.04 -2.67
CA GLY A 203 8.94 10.25 -3.06
C GLY A 203 7.64 10.00 -3.83
N SER A 204 7.02 11.05 -4.39
CA SER A 204 7.62 12.38 -4.55
C SER A 204 7.70 13.14 -3.22
N LEU A 205 8.84 13.76 -2.94
CA LEU A 205 9.12 14.49 -1.70
C LEU A 205 9.09 16.00 -1.92
N GLY A 206 8.56 16.75 -0.95
CA GLY A 206 8.67 18.21 -0.93
C GLY A 206 7.67 18.96 -1.81
N MET A 207 6.57 18.31 -2.22
CA MET A 207 5.51 18.94 -3.02
C MET A 207 5.04 20.26 -2.40
N ASN A 208 4.81 21.28 -3.23
CA ASN A 208 4.41 22.64 -2.83
C ASN A 208 5.42 23.32 -1.90
N GLY A 209 6.72 23.09 -2.12
CA GLY A 209 7.79 23.72 -1.34
C GLY A 209 7.91 23.23 0.11
N LYS A 210 7.26 22.11 0.44
CA LYS A 210 7.26 21.58 1.81
C LYS A 210 8.65 21.11 2.22
N VAL A 211 8.98 21.34 3.50
CA VAL A 211 10.11 20.71 4.17
C VAL A 211 9.71 19.28 4.54
N VAL A 212 10.41 18.28 4.01
CA VAL A 212 10.12 16.86 4.30
C VAL A 212 11.37 16.06 4.59
N GLN A 213 11.20 14.97 5.33
CA GLN A 213 12.29 14.12 5.76
C GLN A 213 11.96 12.66 5.46
N VAL A 214 12.95 11.94 4.91
CA VAL A 214 12.98 10.48 4.80
C VAL A 214 14.39 10.02 5.14
N GLU A 215 14.54 8.98 5.97
CA GLU A 215 15.86 8.42 6.24
C GLU A 215 15.88 6.94 6.60
N LYS A 216 17.06 6.32 6.49
CA LYS A 216 17.30 4.91 6.86
C LYS A 216 16.40 3.96 6.09
N ILE A 217 16.56 3.99 4.76
CA ILE A 217 15.82 3.12 3.85
C ILE A 217 16.79 2.10 3.29
N LYS A 218 16.47 0.82 3.41
CA LYS A 218 17.22 -0.27 2.79
C LYS A 218 16.31 -1.06 1.87
N VAL A 219 16.74 -1.21 0.63
CA VAL A 219 16.11 -2.07 -0.38
C VAL A 219 17.16 -3.07 -0.85
N SER A 220 16.84 -4.35 -0.77
CA SER A 220 17.84 -5.40 -1.02
C SER A 220 17.26 -6.67 -1.64
N ASN A 221 18.07 -7.41 -2.39
CA ASN A 221 17.72 -8.73 -2.95
C ASN A 221 16.41 -8.74 -3.76
N SER A 222 16.18 -7.71 -4.57
CA SER A 222 14.91 -7.52 -5.27
C SER A 222 15.07 -7.60 -6.79
N ASN A 223 14.04 -8.12 -7.45
CA ASN A 223 13.94 -8.25 -8.90
C ASN A 223 12.99 -7.19 -9.47
N PHE A 224 13.38 -6.61 -10.59
CA PHE A 224 12.56 -5.65 -11.34
C PHE A 224 12.44 -6.15 -12.77
N ILE A 225 11.22 -6.40 -13.22
CA ILE A 225 10.92 -7.02 -14.51
C ILE A 225 10.01 -6.10 -15.31
N SER A 226 10.48 -5.62 -16.45
CA SER A 226 9.71 -4.74 -17.36
C SER A 226 9.14 -3.49 -16.67
N THR A 227 9.81 -3.01 -15.62
CA THR A 227 9.42 -1.79 -14.90
C THR A 227 9.97 -0.56 -15.62
N THR A 228 9.33 0.61 -15.46
CA THR A 228 9.90 1.84 -16.02
C THR A 228 11.14 2.31 -15.27
N ASN A 229 11.24 2.02 -13.96
CA ASN A 229 12.43 2.31 -13.16
C ASN A 229 12.71 1.17 -12.18
N GLY A 230 13.96 1.05 -11.74
CA GLY A 230 14.36 0.16 -10.66
C GLY A 230 14.32 0.89 -9.32
N ALA A 231 15.48 1.37 -8.88
CA ALA A 231 15.61 2.25 -7.72
C ALA A 231 15.36 3.71 -8.12
N ARG A 232 14.37 4.35 -7.49
CA ARG A 232 13.98 5.73 -7.84
C ARG A 232 13.95 6.65 -6.62
N ILE A 233 14.47 7.86 -6.77
CA ILE A 233 14.28 8.97 -5.82
C ILE A 233 13.75 10.17 -6.59
N LYS A 234 12.66 10.77 -6.10
CA LYS A 234 11.95 11.87 -6.77
C LYS A 234 11.64 12.99 -5.76
N THR A 235 12.24 14.16 -5.94
CA THR A 235 11.97 15.35 -5.12
C THR A 235 11.45 16.48 -5.99
N TRP A 236 10.42 17.19 -5.52
CA TRP A 236 9.85 18.33 -6.22
C TRP A 236 10.82 19.50 -6.25
N GLN A 237 10.84 20.21 -7.37
CA GLN A 237 11.51 21.52 -7.46
C GLN A 237 10.91 22.49 -6.42
N GLY A 238 11.79 23.18 -5.68
CA GLY A 238 11.39 24.09 -4.60
C GLY A 238 11.08 23.40 -3.26
N GLY A 239 11.00 22.07 -3.22
CA GLY A 239 10.94 21.31 -1.98
C GLY A 239 12.24 21.41 -1.17
N SER A 240 12.16 21.17 0.13
CA SER A 240 13.32 21.23 1.04
C SER A 240 13.32 20.11 2.07
N GLY A 241 14.41 19.96 2.83
CA GLY A 241 14.60 18.89 3.82
C GLY A 241 15.64 17.86 3.37
N PHE A 242 15.42 16.57 3.64
CA PHE A 242 16.41 15.54 3.30
C PHE A 242 15.82 14.16 2.97
N ALA A 243 16.55 13.44 2.11
CA ALA A 243 16.46 12.00 1.91
C ALA A 243 17.88 11.44 2.12
N ARG A 244 18.13 10.71 3.22
CA ARG A 244 19.51 10.31 3.60
C ARG A 244 19.58 8.89 4.14
N ARG A 245 20.78 8.30 4.15
CA ARG A 245 21.01 6.91 4.63
C ARG A 245 20.11 5.93 3.88
N ILE A 246 20.21 5.96 2.56
CA ILE A 246 19.42 5.13 1.65
C ILE A 246 20.37 4.14 1.00
N ILE A 247 20.04 2.86 1.05
CA ILE A 247 20.83 1.77 0.47
C ILE A 247 19.91 1.00 -0.48
N PHE A 248 20.35 0.87 -1.73
CA PHE A 248 19.83 -0.07 -2.71
C PHE A 248 20.96 -1.04 -3.03
N GLU A 249 20.80 -2.33 -2.72
CA GLU A 249 21.85 -3.35 -2.91
C GLU A 249 21.29 -4.66 -3.46
N HIS A 250 22.11 -5.42 -4.20
CA HIS A 250 21.70 -6.71 -4.77
C HIS A 250 20.36 -6.64 -5.54
N LEU A 251 20.23 -5.64 -6.42
CA LEU A 251 19.06 -5.49 -7.28
C LEU A 251 19.33 -6.13 -8.63
N ASN A 252 18.36 -6.91 -9.11
CA ASN A 252 18.38 -7.52 -10.43
C ASN A 252 17.39 -6.81 -11.34
N PHE A 253 17.83 -6.43 -12.53
CA PHE A 253 17.04 -5.67 -13.50
C PHE A 253 16.89 -6.48 -14.79
N ASP A 254 15.66 -6.82 -15.14
CA ASP A 254 15.29 -7.43 -16.41
C ASP A 254 14.38 -6.48 -17.18
N SER A 255 14.84 -6.03 -18.36
CA SER A 255 14.05 -5.18 -19.26
C SER A 255 13.55 -3.89 -18.60
N VAL A 256 14.32 -3.34 -17.65
CA VAL A 256 14.01 -2.11 -16.92
C VAL A 256 14.49 -0.89 -17.68
N LYS A 257 13.62 0.10 -17.89
CA LYS A 257 13.97 1.31 -18.68
C LYS A 257 15.02 2.18 -17.97
N ASN A 258 14.81 2.50 -16.70
CA ASN A 258 15.78 3.27 -15.89
C ASN A 258 16.16 2.48 -14.62
N PRO A 259 17.22 1.64 -14.64
CA PRO A 259 17.60 0.84 -13.47
C PRO A 259 17.76 1.66 -12.19
N ILE A 260 18.37 2.86 -12.30
CA ILE A 260 18.50 3.82 -11.21
C ILE A 260 18.17 5.20 -11.74
N ILE A 261 17.31 5.96 -11.04
CA ILE A 261 17.02 7.35 -11.38
C ILE A 261 16.83 8.20 -10.12
N ILE A 262 17.52 9.34 -10.07
CA ILE A 262 17.38 10.35 -9.02
C ILE A 262 16.99 11.65 -9.71
N ASP A 263 15.75 12.09 -9.51
CA ASP A 263 15.19 13.30 -10.10
C ASP A 263 14.90 14.33 -9.01
N GLN A 264 15.66 15.43 -9.01
CA GLN A 264 15.45 16.53 -8.08
C GLN A 264 14.59 17.68 -8.61
N ASN A 265 14.11 17.56 -9.86
CA ASN A 265 13.23 18.52 -10.51
C ASN A 265 11.87 17.89 -10.83
N TYR A 266 11.43 16.94 -10.00
CA TYR A 266 10.23 16.16 -10.25
C TYR A 266 9.01 17.07 -10.36
N CYS A 267 8.43 17.15 -11.56
CA CYS A 267 7.17 17.82 -11.76
C CYS A 267 6.39 17.20 -12.93
N PRO A 268 5.50 16.22 -12.67
CA PRO A 268 4.76 15.51 -13.72
C PRO A 268 3.73 16.39 -14.45
N HIS A 269 3.44 17.59 -13.93
CA HIS A 269 2.47 18.52 -14.49
C HIS A 269 3.07 19.90 -14.81
N CYS A 270 4.38 20.11 -14.61
CA CYS A 270 5.03 21.34 -15.05
C CYS A 270 5.39 21.19 -16.52
N LYS A 271 5.20 22.26 -17.29
CA LYS A 271 5.93 22.40 -18.56
C LYS A 271 7.40 22.61 -18.18
N LEU A 272 8.29 21.80 -18.73
CA LEU A 272 9.73 22.04 -18.66
C LEU A 272 9.96 23.50 -19.12
N GLN A 273 10.57 24.32 -18.27
CA GLN A 273 11.07 25.64 -18.66
C GLN A 273 12.39 25.47 -19.40
#